data_AF-A0A5B7X132-F1
#
_entry.id   AF-A0A5B7X132-F1
#
_cell.length_a   1.000
_cell.length_b   1.000
_cell.length_c   1.000
_cell.angle_alpha   90.00
_cell.angle_beta   90.00
_cell.angle_gamma   90.00
#
_symmetry.space_group_name_H-M   'P 1'
#
loop_
_entity.id
_entity.type
_entity.pdbx_description
1 polymer ?
#
loop_
_entity_poly.entity_id
_entity_poly.type
_entity_poly.pdbx_seq_one_letter_code
_entity_poly.pdbx_strand_id
1 'polypeptide(L)'
;MENWNKLCYYLSEKIQTDIPENEFEPIVEKGLEILGWDEFSGDFEIRPNYQLGSTKNSLRPDFVVKQSETGEKLFVVEIKRPKVPLSSQNQTQLSTYMRQFKLDFGILIGPQIQIFYDGNLNINENATLIENIEFKRDNEKGKHFVDLFSKESFNKNELYDFAKRSFKKINERETEKEIKKEILSNDFKEVVWDLIIKKLSTEYDINLVSKVIENIRLEISEKNSQIPEKERAFKNNNYSGEIYSNDILPIQLNPPSEKEFKERLLSSKTAYITIFYKDGRTRQKVWNANRFNESSHLLGNIRSRPDFRNGNWQKLKIEKVLVSIYK
;
A
#
# COMPACT_ATOMS: atom_id res chain seq x y z
N MET A 1 29.11 0.14 -4.00
CA MET A 1 28.59 -1.12 -4.56
C MET A 1 29.02 -2.35 -3.75
N GLU A 2 30.29 -2.46 -3.36
CA GLU A 2 30.79 -3.60 -2.57
C GLU A 2 29.97 -3.88 -1.29
N ASN A 3 29.73 -2.86 -0.46
CA ASN A 3 28.94 -3.01 0.77
C ASN A 3 27.49 -3.46 0.50
N TRP A 4 26.87 -2.95 -0.57
CA TRP A 4 25.53 -3.42 -0.97
C TRP A 4 25.52 -4.90 -1.33
N ASN A 5 26.51 -5.36 -2.09
CA ASN A 5 26.61 -6.77 -2.46
C ASN A 5 26.91 -7.66 -1.23
N LYS A 6 27.65 -7.16 -0.23
CA LYS A 6 27.80 -7.82 1.07
C LYS A 6 26.46 -7.91 1.81
N LEU A 7 25.68 -6.83 1.85
CA LEU A 7 24.33 -6.84 2.45
C LEU A 7 23.43 -7.87 1.77
N CYS A 8 23.41 -7.93 0.42
CA CYS A 8 22.66 -8.94 -0.31
C CYS A 8 23.06 -10.36 0.09
N TYR A 9 24.38 -10.61 0.22
CA TYR A 9 24.89 -11.90 0.61
C TYR A 9 24.41 -12.31 2.01
N TYR A 10 24.61 -11.46 3.02
CA TYR A 10 24.26 -11.80 4.40
C TYR A 10 22.75 -11.80 4.66
N LEU A 11 22.04 -10.78 4.21
CA LEU A 11 20.62 -10.57 4.54
C LEU A 11 19.66 -11.40 3.66
N SER A 12 20.15 -12.04 2.59
CA SER A 12 19.29 -12.81 1.67
C SER A 12 19.93 -14.09 1.13
N GLU A 13 21.07 -14.02 0.44
CA GLU A 13 21.62 -15.17 -0.31
C GLU A 13 22.09 -16.31 0.60
N LYS A 14 22.70 -15.97 1.74
CA LYS A 14 23.16 -16.93 2.75
C LYS A 14 21.98 -17.62 3.46
N ILE A 15 20.79 -17.01 3.43
CA ILE A 15 19.59 -17.49 4.10
C ILE A 15 18.79 -18.37 3.12
N GLN A 16 19.07 -19.68 3.15
CA GLN A 16 18.50 -20.66 2.22
C GLN A 16 17.03 -20.99 2.53
N THR A 17 16.68 -21.04 3.81
CA THR A 17 15.31 -21.28 4.30
C THR A 17 14.82 -20.10 5.10
N ASP A 18 13.51 -19.98 5.27
CA ASP A 18 12.99 -18.97 6.18
C ASP A 18 13.42 -19.27 7.62
N ILE A 19 13.92 -18.24 8.31
CA ILE A 19 14.40 -18.35 9.69
C ILE A 19 13.58 -17.43 10.61
N PRO A 20 13.47 -17.78 11.91
CA PRO A 20 12.86 -16.89 12.90
C PRO A 20 13.60 -15.55 13.07
N GLU A 21 12.90 -14.52 13.55
CA GLU A 21 13.46 -13.17 13.74
C GLU A 21 14.65 -13.14 14.71
N ASN A 22 14.63 -13.96 15.77
CA ASN A 22 15.75 -14.06 16.71
C ASN A 22 17.02 -14.67 16.10
N GLU A 23 16.89 -15.52 15.08
CA GLU A 23 18.03 -16.04 14.32
C GLU A 23 18.48 -15.05 13.22
N PHE A 24 17.57 -14.21 12.73
CA PHE A 24 17.86 -13.19 11.74
C PHE A 24 18.51 -11.93 12.34
N GLU A 25 18.20 -11.60 13.59
CA GLU A 25 18.76 -10.47 14.33
C GLU A 25 20.30 -10.36 14.27
N PRO A 26 21.11 -11.38 14.63
CA PRO A 26 22.57 -11.29 14.53
C PRO A 26 23.07 -11.15 13.08
N ILE A 27 22.26 -11.55 12.08
CA ILE A 27 22.60 -11.35 10.67
C ILE A 27 22.35 -9.90 10.25
N VAL A 28 21.30 -9.27 10.79
CA VAL A 28 21.00 -7.85 10.60
C VAL A 28 22.02 -6.97 11.32
N GLU A 29 22.43 -7.35 12.53
CA GLU A 29 23.55 -6.74 13.26
C GLU A 29 24.81 -6.71 12.39
N LYS A 30 25.18 -7.85 11.77
CA LYS A 30 26.28 -7.89 10.80
C LYS A 30 26.07 -6.95 9.60
N GLY A 31 24.82 -6.74 9.19
CA GLY A 31 24.46 -5.76 8.18
C GLY A 31 24.74 -4.32 8.60
N LEU A 32 24.44 -3.98 9.85
CA LEU A 32 24.77 -2.66 10.43
C LEU A 32 26.29 -2.45 10.52
N GLU A 33 27.05 -3.48 10.89
CA GLU A 33 28.52 -3.44 10.86
C GLU A 33 29.08 -3.21 9.45
N ILE A 34 28.47 -3.79 8.41
CA ILE A 34 28.86 -3.54 7.01
C ILE A 34 28.64 -2.08 6.61
N LEU A 35 27.66 -1.41 7.22
CA LEU A 35 27.40 0.02 7.08
C LEU A 35 28.31 0.88 7.99
N GLY A 36 29.17 0.25 8.79
CA GLY A 36 30.12 0.92 9.68
C GLY A 36 29.56 1.28 11.06
N TRP A 37 28.35 0.82 11.42
CA TRP A 37 27.80 0.97 12.76
C TRP A 37 28.22 -0.21 13.64
N ASP A 38 28.77 0.06 14.81
CA ASP A 38 29.31 -0.94 15.71
C ASP A 38 28.66 -0.92 17.10
N GLU A 39 28.27 -2.09 17.61
CA GLU A 39 27.64 -2.21 18.93
C GLU A 39 28.63 -1.83 20.04
N PHE A 40 29.89 -2.27 19.91
CA PHE A 40 30.91 -2.05 20.93
C PHE A 40 31.24 -0.56 21.10
N SER A 41 31.26 0.21 20.00
CA SER A 41 31.38 1.67 20.05
C SER A 41 30.10 2.39 20.46
N GLY A 42 29.00 1.66 20.68
CA GLY A 42 27.71 2.22 21.11
C GLY A 42 26.94 2.93 20.01
N ASP A 43 27.17 2.57 18.74
CA ASP A 43 26.48 3.17 17.61
C ASP A 43 25.02 2.69 17.47
N PHE A 44 24.68 1.56 18.08
CA PHE A 44 23.29 1.11 18.14
C PHE A 44 23.02 0.31 19.41
N GLU A 45 21.73 0.18 19.73
CA GLU A 45 21.24 -0.65 20.83
C GLU A 45 20.39 -1.79 20.27
N ILE A 46 20.62 -3.02 20.76
CA ILE A 46 19.82 -4.20 20.42
C ILE A 46 18.68 -4.37 21.43
N ARG A 47 17.45 -4.44 20.93
CA ARG A 47 16.22 -4.61 21.72
C ARG A 47 16.10 -3.72 22.97
N PRO A 48 16.43 -2.42 22.89
CA PRO A 48 16.39 -1.55 24.06
C PRO A 48 14.97 -1.45 24.62
N ASN A 49 14.87 -1.47 25.95
CA ASN A 49 13.59 -1.43 26.63
C ASN A 49 13.30 -0.01 27.15
N TYR A 50 12.36 0.69 26.52
CA TYR A 50 11.95 2.02 26.95
C TYR A 50 10.59 1.96 27.64
N GLN A 51 10.55 2.32 28.92
CA GLN A 51 9.30 2.36 29.69
C GLN A 51 8.45 3.57 29.28
N LEU A 52 7.18 3.32 28.97
CA LEU A 52 6.17 4.35 28.72
C LEU A 52 5.22 4.42 29.92
N GLY A 53 5.42 5.40 30.80
CA GLY A 53 4.52 5.62 31.94
C GLY A 53 4.55 4.47 32.95
N SER A 54 3.38 3.97 33.37
CA SER A 54 3.28 2.86 34.33
C SER A 54 3.74 1.52 33.72
N THR A 55 4.31 0.66 34.56
CA THR A 55 5.22 -0.48 34.28
C THR A 55 4.78 -1.56 33.27
N LYS A 56 3.63 -1.45 32.61
CA LYS A 56 3.09 -2.46 31.68
C LYS A 56 3.27 -2.14 30.20
N ASN A 57 3.54 -0.89 29.82
CA ASN A 57 3.76 -0.52 28.43
C ASN A 57 5.23 -0.19 28.21
N SER A 58 5.91 -1.02 27.43
CA SER A 58 7.30 -0.79 27.05
C SER A 58 7.48 -0.85 25.54
N LEU A 59 8.24 0.09 25.01
CA LEU A 59 8.68 0.04 23.61
C LEU A 59 9.97 -0.75 23.56
N ARG A 60 9.98 -1.73 22.65
CA ARG A 60 11.14 -2.56 22.38
C ARG A 60 11.32 -2.71 20.87
N PRO A 61 11.89 -1.70 20.19
CA PRO A 61 12.33 -1.84 18.81
C PRO A 61 13.46 -2.86 18.72
N ASP A 62 13.69 -3.46 17.55
CA ASP A 62 14.80 -4.41 17.38
C ASP A 62 16.16 -3.72 17.43
N PHE A 63 16.32 -2.59 16.71
CA PHE A 63 17.54 -1.78 16.80
C PHE A 63 17.23 -0.29 16.83
N VAL A 64 17.99 0.47 17.62
CA VAL A 64 18.03 1.94 17.56
C VAL A 64 19.44 2.37 17.24
N VAL A 65 19.64 2.97 16.06
CA VAL A 65 20.93 3.52 15.65
C VAL A 65 21.06 4.95 16.14
N LYS A 66 22.23 5.29 16.69
CA LYS A 66 22.52 6.58 17.32
C LYS A 66 23.95 7.01 17.04
N GLN A 67 24.21 8.31 17.16
CA GLN A 67 25.56 8.83 17.18
C GLN A 67 26.19 8.53 18.55
N SER A 68 27.26 7.74 18.59
CA SER A 68 27.88 7.27 19.84
C SER A 68 28.36 8.41 20.75
N GLU A 69 28.89 9.49 20.17
CA GLU A 69 29.43 10.64 20.90
C GLU A 69 28.34 11.46 21.63
N THR A 70 27.20 11.69 20.96
CA THR A 70 26.13 12.58 21.46
C THR A 70 24.96 11.81 22.06
N GLY A 71 24.85 10.51 21.78
CA GLY A 71 23.68 9.69 22.07
C GLY A 71 22.46 10.03 21.22
N GLU A 72 22.60 10.90 20.21
CA GLU A 72 21.49 11.32 19.36
C GLU A 72 20.99 10.14 18.52
N LYS A 73 19.72 9.79 18.66
CA LYS A 73 19.08 8.74 17.85
C LYS A 73 18.93 9.22 16.41
N LEU A 74 19.31 8.39 15.46
CA LEU A 74 19.36 8.72 14.04
C LEU A 74 18.21 8.08 13.26
N PHE A 75 18.01 6.78 13.45
CA PHE A 75 16.91 6.01 12.87
C PHE A 75 16.70 4.72 13.66
N VAL A 76 15.53 4.11 13.47
CA VAL A 76 15.15 2.83 14.09
C VAL A 76 15.07 1.75 13.01
N VAL A 77 15.45 0.52 13.36
CA VAL A 77 15.31 -0.65 12.48
C VAL A 77 14.41 -1.67 13.16
N GLU A 78 13.42 -2.13 12.40
CA GLU A 78 12.56 -3.26 12.75
C GLU A 78 12.89 -4.42 11.80
N ILE A 79 12.96 -5.63 12.32
CA ILE A 79 13.21 -6.83 11.54
C ILE A 79 11.97 -7.70 11.45
N LYS A 80 11.84 -8.42 10.34
CA LYS A 80 10.84 -9.46 10.11
C LYS A 80 11.49 -10.65 9.43
N ARG A 81 10.79 -11.79 9.43
CA ARG A 81 11.28 -13.02 8.82
C ARG A 81 11.65 -12.81 7.34
N PRO A 82 12.83 -13.27 6.89
CA PRO A 82 13.41 -12.90 5.60
C PRO A 82 12.72 -13.51 4.38
N LYS A 83 11.83 -14.52 4.53
CA LYS A 83 11.06 -15.07 3.40
C LYS A 83 9.55 -14.88 3.57
N VAL A 84 9.11 -14.07 4.53
CA VAL A 84 7.69 -13.77 4.76
C VAL A 84 7.36 -12.37 4.22
N PRO A 85 6.32 -12.21 3.39
CA PRO A 85 5.90 -10.90 2.90
C PRO A 85 5.59 -9.92 4.04
N LEU A 86 6.07 -8.69 3.89
CA LEU A 86 5.80 -7.61 4.85
C LEU A 86 4.33 -7.19 4.78
N SER A 87 3.75 -6.87 5.93
CA SER A 87 2.35 -6.47 6.09
C SER A 87 2.22 -5.04 6.61
N SER A 88 1.03 -4.45 6.47
CA SER A 88 0.74 -3.11 7.01
C SER A 88 0.88 -3.02 8.53
N GLN A 89 0.70 -4.12 9.26
CA GLN A 89 0.92 -4.14 10.72
C GLN A 89 2.38 -3.89 11.07
N ASN A 90 3.32 -4.36 10.24
CA ASN A 90 4.75 -4.12 10.45
C ASN A 90 5.10 -2.64 10.32
N GLN A 91 4.47 -1.94 9.36
CA GLN A 91 4.59 -0.48 9.21
C GLN A 91 4.03 0.27 10.42
N THR A 92 2.87 -0.14 10.96
CA THR A 92 2.27 0.51 12.14
C THR A 92 3.18 0.38 13.37
N GLN A 93 3.78 -0.79 13.57
CA GLN A 93 4.74 -1.02 14.65
C GLN A 93 5.95 -0.09 14.51
N LEU A 94 6.60 -0.07 13.35
CA LEU A 94 7.74 0.80 13.06
C LEU A 94 7.38 2.29 13.25
N SER A 95 6.23 2.72 12.73
CA SER A 95 5.74 4.12 12.87
C SER A 95 5.58 4.52 14.33
N THR A 96 5.17 3.60 15.19
CA THR A 96 5.05 3.86 16.64
C THR A 96 6.42 4.18 17.24
N TYR A 97 7.47 3.40 16.92
CA TYR A 97 8.82 3.68 17.41
C TYR A 97 9.36 5.01 16.87
N MET A 98 9.19 5.28 15.58
CA MET A 98 9.61 6.54 14.94
C MET A 98 9.02 7.75 15.68
N ARG A 99 7.70 7.76 15.93
CA ARG A 99 7.02 8.87 16.63
C ARG A 99 7.49 9.04 18.06
N GLN A 100 7.63 7.94 18.79
CA GLN A 100 8.00 7.98 20.21
C GLN A 100 9.44 8.48 20.39
N PHE A 101 10.34 8.15 19.46
CA PHE A 101 11.70 8.67 19.46
C PHE A 101 11.90 9.98 18.68
N LYS A 102 10.84 10.52 18.07
CA LYS A 102 10.89 11.71 17.20
C LYS A 102 11.90 11.55 16.06
N LEU A 103 11.91 10.38 15.44
CA LEU A 103 12.78 10.04 14.32
C LEU A 103 12.02 10.20 13.01
N ASP A 104 12.62 10.92 12.08
CA ASP A 104 12.04 11.11 10.74
C ASP A 104 12.14 9.84 9.89
N PHE A 105 13.13 8.97 10.15
CA PHE A 105 13.42 7.79 9.34
C PHE A 105 13.38 6.49 10.14
N GLY A 106 12.81 5.46 9.51
CA GLY A 106 12.80 4.10 10.02
C GLY A 106 13.00 3.10 8.89
N ILE A 107 13.61 1.96 9.21
CA ILE A 107 13.91 0.90 8.25
C ILE A 107 13.20 -0.38 8.70
N LEU A 108 12.57 -1.07 7.76
CA LEU A 108 12.03 -2.41 7.95
C LEU A 108 12.82 -3.39 7.09
N ILE A 109 13.42 -4.40 7.71
CA ILE A 109 14.23 -5.42 7.03
C ILE A 109 13.53 -6.77 7.13
N GLY A 110 13.22 -7.37 5.99
CA GLY A 110 12.70 -8.74 5.90
C GLY A 110 13.11 -9.37 4.55
N PRO A 111 12.18 -9.76 3.68
CA PRO A 111 12.52 -10.22 2.32
C PRO A 111 13.13 -9.13 1.42
N GLN A 112 13.01 -7.88 1.84
CA GLN A 112 13.51 -6.68 1.18
C GLN A 112 13.77 -5.61 2.25
N ILE A 113 14.47 -4.55 1.89
CA ILE A 113 14.64 -3.36 2.74
C ILE A 113 13.59 -2.33 2.34
N GLN A 114 12.83 -1.85 3.32
CA GLN A 114 11.87 -0.76 3.16
C GLN A 114 12.28 0.43 4.00
N ILE A 115 12.27 1.62 3.38
CA ILE A 115 12.61 2.89 4.04
C ILE A 115 11.32 3.68 4.24
N PHE A 116 11.06 4.07 5.48
CA PHE A 116 9.89 4.84 5.88
C PHE A 116 10.29 6.23 6.35
N TYR A 117 9.40 7.19 6.10
CA TYR A 117 9.55 8.58 6.53
C TYR A 117 8.31 9.07 7.27
N ASP A 118 8.52 9.71 8.43
CA ASP A 118 7.45 10.28 9.28
C ASP A 118 7.76 11.72 9.75
N GLY A 119 8.62 12.44 9.02
CA GLY A 119 8.90 13.84 9.27
C GLY A 119 7.84 14.78 8.66
N ASN A 120 8.17 16.07 8.56
CA ASN A 120 7.24 17.16 8.21
C ASN A 120 6.53 17.06 6.84
N LEU A 121 7.06 16.28 5.89
CA LEU A 121 6.42 16.04 4.58
C LEU A 121 5.27 15.02 4.68
N ASN A 122 5.25 14.20 5.74
CA ASN A 122 4.25 13.16 5.92
C ASN A 122 2.99 13.74 6.56
N ILE A 123 1.87 13.72 5.82
CA ILE A 123 0.54 14.11 6.33
C ILE A 123 -0.28 12.90 6.79
N ASN A 124 0.24 11.68 6.63
CA ASN A 124 -0.48 10.44 6.91
C ASN A 124 -0.41 10.05 8.40
N GLU A 125 -1.38 9.25 8.84
CA GLU A 125 -1.42 8.73 10.21
C GLU A 125 -0.25 7.78 10.55
N ASN A 126 0.35 7.12 9.56
CA ASN A 126 1.51 6.26 9.71
C ASN A 126 2.66 6.78 8.84
N ALA A 127 3.89 6.33 9.13
CA ALA A 127 5.06 6.66 8.34
C ALA A 127 4.86 6.24 6.88
N THR A 128 5.27 7.06 5.92
CA THR A 128 5.09 6.77 4.49
C THR A 128 6.26 5.95 3.96
N LEU A 129 5.98 4.86 3.24
CA LEU A 129 6.98 4.09 2.50
C LEU A 129 7.54 4.95 1.36
N ILE A 130 8.81 5.32 1.44
CA ILE A 130 9.46 6.17 0.42
C ILE A 130 10.35 5.38 -0.53
N GLU A 131 10.83 4.20 -0.14
CA GLU A 131 11.60 3.33 -1.03
C GLU A 131 11.51 1.86 -0.62
N ASN A 132 11.48 0.99 -1.63
CA ASN A 132 11.48 -0.46 -1.47
C ASN A 132 12.60 -1.08 -2.31
N ILE A 133 13.47 -1.86 -1.66
CA ILE A 133 14.75 -2.32 -2.21
C ILE A 133 14.85 -3.83 -2.09
N GLU A 134 14.74 -4.51 -3.23
CA GLU A 134 14.97 -5.94 -3.34
C GLU A 134 16.46 -6.28 -3.19
N PHE A 135 16.75 -7.39 -2.50
CA PHE A 135 18.08 -7.96 -2.41
C PHE A 135 18.50 -8.58 -3.74
N LYS A 136 19.07 -7.72 -4.58
CA LYS A 136 19.67 -8.09 -5.86
C LYS A 136 21.04 -7.41 -5.94
N ARG A 137 22.07 -8.19 -6.30
CA ARG A 137 23.40 -7.63 -6.56
C ARG A 137 23.32 -6.53 -7.61
N ASP A 138 24.17 -5.53 -7.43
CA ASP A 138 24.29 -4.38 -8.34
C ASP A 138 22.98 -3.60 -8.54
N ASN A 139 22.15 -3.56 -7.49
CA ASN A 139 20.94 -2.74 -7.44
C ASN A 139 21.28 -1.30 -7.09
N GLU A 140 21.05 -0.37 -8.01
CA GLU A 140 21.32 1.07 -7.81
C GLU A 140 20.57 1.67 -6.60
N LYS A 141 19.35 1.22 -6.31
CA LYS A 141 18.65 1.64 -5.09
C LYS A 141 19.38 1.17 -3.84
N GLY A 142 19.91 -0.03 -3.88
CA GLY A 142 20.69 -0.61 -2.80
C GLY A 142 22.04 0.06 -2.61
N LYS A 143 22.71 0.45 -3.69
CA LYS A 143 23.90 1.30 -3.64
C LYS A 143 23.57 2.64 -2.96
N HIS A 144 22.49 3.30 -3.40
CA HIS A 144 22.07 4.57 -2.81
C HIS A 144 21.67 4.43 -1.34
N PHE A 145 21.07 3.31 -0.94
CA PHE A 145 20.81 2.99 0.47
C PHE A 145 22.10 2.95 1.29
N VAL A 146 23.14 2.27 0.78
CA VAL A 146 24.46 2.25 1.43
C VAL A 146 25.00 3.68 1.55
N ASP A 147 24.92 4.47 0.48
CA ASP A 147 25.42 5.85 0.49
C ASP A 147 24.69 6.72 1.53
N LEU A 148 23.39 6.53 1.73
CA LEU A 148 22.58 7.29 2.70
C LEU A 148 22.74 6.82 4.16
N PHE A 149 22.91 5.51 4.38
CA PHE A 149 22.83 4.90 5.72
C PHE A 149 24.16 4.36 6.24
N SER A 150 25.27 4.49 5.50
CA SER A 150 26.60 4.17 6.04
C SER A 150 27.06 5.27 6.99
N LYS A 151 27.71 4.89 8.10
CA LYS A 151 28.16 5.81 9.15
C LYS A 151 29.03 6.94 8.61
N GLU A 152 29.97 6.63 7.73
CA GLU A 152 30.94 7.60 7.19
C GLU A 152 30.29 8.68 6.31
N SER A 153 29.20 8.35 5.62
CA SER A 153 28.49 9.26 4.71
C SER A 153 27.16 9.76 5.27
N PHE A 154 26.76 9.34 6.48
CA PHE A 154 25.45 9.62 7.02
C PHE A 154 25.22 11.13 7.19
N ASN A 155 24.19 11.64 6.52
CA ASN A 155 23.85 13.06 6.55
C ASN A 155 22.33 13.26 6.56
N LYS A 156 21.81 13.91 7.60
CA LYS A 156 20.38 14.18 7.76
C LYS A 156 19.80 15.05 6.63
N ASN A 157 20.57 16.00 6.09
CA ASN A 157 20.11 16.84 4.99
C ASN A 157 19.98 16.03 3.70
N GLU A 158 20.90 15.12 3.42
CA GLU A 158 20.83 14.25 2.24
C GLU A 158 19.66 13.27 2.32
N LEU A 159 19.41 12.71 3.51
CA LEU A 159 18.22 11.90 3.81
C LEU A 159 16.93 12.69 3.62
N TYR A 160 16.88 13.94 4.10
CA TYR A 160 15.73 14.81 3.90
C TYR A 160 15.49 15.13 2.42
N ASP A 161 16.54 15.44 1.65
CA ASP A 161 16.45 15.65 0.20
C ASP A 161 15.99 14.39 -0.54
N PHE A 162 16.44 13.21 -0.08
CA PHE A 162 15.94 11.93 -0.55
C PHE A 162 14.44 11.75 -0.27
N ALA A 163 13.96 12.06 0.94
CA ALA A 163 12.54 12.03 1.27
C ALA A 163 11.74 13.00 0.38
N LYS A 164 12.18 14.25 0.23
CA LYS A 164 11.54 15.26 -0.64
C LYS A 164 11.39 14.78 -2.09
N ARG A 165 12.46 14.21 -2.67
CA ARG A 165 12.42 13.64 -4.02
C ARG A 165 11.45 12.45 -4.11
N SER A 166 11.37 11.64 -3.06
CA SER A 166 10.48 10.48 -3.01
C SER A 166 9.01 10.90 -2.90
N PHE A 167 8.68 11.87 -2.04
CA PHE A 167 7.33 12.43 -1.94
C PHE A 167 6.86 13.09 -3.22
N LYS A 168 7.74 13.81 -3.93
CA LYS A 168 7.42 14.36 -5.25
C LYS A 168 6.98 13.25 -6.22
N LYS A 169 7.75 12.16 -6.31
CA LYS A 169 7.41 11.00 -7.16
C LYS A 169 6.14 10.29 -6.73
N ILE A 170 5.90 10.14 -5.43
CA ILE A 170 4.67 9.53 -4.90
C ILE A 170 3.47 10.39 -5.28
N ASN A 171 3.54 11.70 -5.03
CA ASN A 171 2.48 12.63 -5.37
C ASN A 171 2.21 12.65 -6.87
N GLU A 172 3.24 12.72 -7.71
CA GLU A 172 3.09 12.64 -9.18
C GLU A 172 2.36 11.37 -9.62
N ARG A 173 2.68 10.22 -9.03
CA ARG A 173 2.00 8.95 -9.34
C ARG A 173 0.56 8.91 -8.85
N GLU A 174 0.26 9.44 -7.67
CA GLU A 174 -1.11 9.52 -7.17
C GLU A 174 -1.93 10.49 -8.02
N THR A 175 -1.38 11.66 -8.36
CA THR A 175 -2.01 12.59 -9.31
C THR A 175 -2.22 11.94 -10.68
N GLU A 176 -1.25 11.17 -11.20
CA GLU A 176 -1.43 10.43 -12.46
C GLU A 176 -2.58 9.42 -12.36
N LYS A 177 -2.69 8.67 -11.25
CA LYS A 177 -3.80 7.74 -11.02
C LYS A 177 -5.14 8.45 -10.93
N GLU A 178 -5.20 9.59 -10.25
CA GLU A 178 -6.41 10.41 -10.14
C GLU A 178 -6.85 10.95 -11.49
N ILE A 179 -5.94 11.53 -12.27
CA ILE A 179 -6.20 12.00 -13.64
C ILE A 179 -6.69 10.84 -14.53
N LYS A 180 -6.03 9.67 -14.46
CA LYS A 180 -6.47 8.48 -15.21
C LYS A 180 -7.88 8.06 -14.81
N LYS A 181 -8.17 7.99 -13.51
CA LYS A 181 -9.50 7.64 -13.00
C LYS A 181 -10.56 8.62 -13.47
N GLU A 182 -10.25 9.91 -13.50
CA GLU A 182 -11.12 10.96 -14.00
C GLU A 182 -11.38 10.79 -15.50
N ILE A 183 -10.34 10.67 -16.33
CA ILE A 183 -10.45 10.48 -17.79
C ILE A 183 -11.28 9.24 -18.15
N LEU A 184 -11.13 8.16 -17.38
CA LEU A 184 -11.85 6.89 -17.60
C LEU A 184 -13.26 6.87 -16.97
N SER A 185 -13.63 7.90 -16.23
CA SER A 185 -14.95 8.01 -15.60
C SER A 185 -16.05 8.22 -16.66
N ASN A 186 -17.30 7.89 -16.28
CA ASN A 186 -18.44 8.20 -17.15
C ASN A 186 -18.74 9.70 -17.20
N ASP A 187 -18.55 10.41 -16.09
CA ASP A 187 -18.73 11.86 -16.00
C ASP A 187 -17.85 12.60 -17.02
N PHE A 188 -16.60 12.17 -17.19
CA PHE A 188 -15.72 12.75 -18.21
C PHE A 188 -16.19 12.44 -19.65
N LYS A 189 -16.87 11.31 -19.89
CA LYS A 189 -17.47 11.04 -21.21
C LYS A 189 -18.60 12.02 -21.53
N GLU A 190 -19.40 12.42 -20.54
CA GLU A 190 -20.43 13.45 -20.72
C GLU A 190 -19.80 14.79 -21.12
N VAL A 191 -18.72 15.18 -20.44
CA VAL A 191 -17.94 16.38 -20.80
C VAL A 191 -17.42 16.30 -22.24
N VAL A 192 -16.91 15.15 -22.67
CA VAL A 192 -16.44 14.97 -24.07
C VAL A 192 -17.60 15.09 -25.05
N TRP A 193 -18.77 14.54 -24.73
CA TRP A 193 -19.96 14.69 -25.57
C TRP A 193 -20.40 16.14 -25.70
N ASP A 194 -20.43 16.88 -24.59
CA ASP A 194 -20.77 18.30 -24.60
C ASP A 194 -19.80 19.11 -25.46
N LEU A 195 -18.50 18.79 -25.41
CA LEU A 195 -17.49 19.40 -26.26
C LEU A 195 -17.71 19.09 -27.75
N ILE A 196 -18.07 17.86 -28.09
CA ILE A 196 -18.39 17.45 -29.47
C ILE A 196 -19.65 18.20 -29.96
N ILE A 197 -20.73 18.22 -29.16
CA ILE A 197 -21.97 18.92 -29.50
C ILE A 197 -21.68 20.40 -29.71
N LYS A 198 -20.99 21.04 -28.77
CA LYS A 198 -20.65 22.46 -28.83
C LYS A 198 -19.82 22.79 -30.07
N LYS A 199 -18.84 21.94 -30.42
CA LYS A 199 -18.00 22.14 -31.61
C LYS A 199 -18.78 21.98 -32.91
N LEU A 200 -19.67 21.00 -33.02
CA LEU A 200 -20.43 20.78 -34.27
C LEU A 200 -21.57 21.78 -34.43
N SER A 201 -22.17 22.24 -33.32
CA SER A 201 -23.27 23.20 -33.34
C SER A 201 -22.86 24.61 -33.78
N THR A 202 -21.55 24.87 -33.97
CA THR A 202 -21.09 26.12 -34.59
C THR A 202 -21.30 26.15 -36.10
N GLU A 203 -21.38 24.98 -36.74
CA GLU A 203 -21.45 24.83 -38.20
C GLU A 203 -22.76 24.14 -38.64
N TYR A 204 -23.41 23.38 -37.75
CA TYR A 204 -24.58 22.56 -38.05
C TYR A 204 -25.72 22.83 -37.07
N ASP A 205 -26.96 22.53 -37.48
CA ASP A 205 -28.14 22.63 -36.62
C ASP A 205 -28.02 21.68 -35.41
N ILE A 206 -28.33 22.19 -34.22
CA ILE A 206 -28.17 21.46 -32.96
C ILE A 206 -29.04 20.20 -32.88
N ASN A 207 -30.24 20.22 -33.46
CA ASN A 207 -31.13 19.05 -33.43
C ASN A 207 -30.62 17.94 -34.36
N LEU A 208 -30.06 18.33 -35.51
CA LEU A 208 -29.38 17.39 -36.40
C LEU A 208 -28.16 16.76 -35.72
N VAL A 209 -27.33 17.57 -35.04
CA VAL A 209 -26.14 17.11 -34.30
C VAL A 209 -26.53 16.11 -33.20
N SER A 210 -27.53 16.43 -32.38
CA SER A 210 -28.02 15.53 -31.32
C SER A 210 -28.49 14.18 -31.86
N LYS A 211 -29.29 14.19 -32.95
CA LYS A 211 -29.77 12.96 -33.60
C LYS A 211 -28.64 12.07 -34.13
N VAL A 212 -27.58 12.68 -34.66
CA VAL A 212 -26.41 11.93 -35.14
C VAL A 212 -25.67 11.29 -33.96
N ILE A 213 -25.46 12.05 -32.88
CA ILE A 213 -24.73 11.60 -31.69
C ILE A 213 -25.43 10.45 -30.96
N GLU A 214 -26.77 10.44 -30.91
CA GLU A 214 -27.55 9.33 -30.33
C GLU A 214 -27.19 7.94 -30.91
N ASN A 215 -26.66 7.91 -32.14
CA ASN A 215 -26.28 6.67 -32.83
C ASN A 215 -24.78 6.38 -32.79
N ILE A 216 -24.00 7.17 -32.03
CA ILE A 216 -22.54 7.04 -31.95
C ILE A 216 -22.16 6.60 -30.53
N ARG A 217 -21.27 5.61 -30.46
CA ARG A 217 -20.67 5.16 -29.21
C ARG A 217 -19.29 5.77 -29.02
N LEU A 218 -19.05 6.38 -27.87
CA LEU A 218 -17.75 6.86 -27.44
C LEU A 218 -17.19 5.94 -26.34
N GLU A 219 -15.99 5.43 -26.55
CA GLU A 219 -15.25 4.66 -25.55
C GLU A 219 -13.85 5.25 -25.36
N ILE A 220 -13.47 5.44 -24.09
CA ILE A 220 -12.13 5.84 -23.67
C ILE A 220 -11.55 4.66 -22.91
N SER A 221 -10.37 4.21 -23.31
CA SER A 221 -9.70 3.06 -22.71
C SER A 221 -8.18 3.24 -22.70
N GLU A 222 -7.51 2.53 -21.81
CA GLU A 222 -6.04 2.51 -21.77
C GLU A 222 -5.46 1.64 -22.89
N LYS A 223 -4.39 2.13 -23.52
CA LYS A 223 -3.73 1.48 -24.67
C LYS A 223 -3.21 0.06 -24.37
N ASN A 224 -2.93 -0.26 -23.11
CA ASN A 224 -2.37 -1.54 -22.68
C ASN A 224 -3.37 -2.47 -21.99
N SER A 225 -4.67 -2.24 -22.17
CA SER A 225 -5.71 -3.20 -21.74
C SER A 225 -5.84 -4.43 -22.65
N GLN A 226 -4.89 -4.67 -23.57
CA GLN A 226 -4.67 -6.01 -24.10
C GLN A 226 -3.95 -6.83 -23.03
N ILE A 227 -4.72 -7.60 -22.26
CA ILE A 227 -4.21 -8.75 -21.52
C ILE A 227 -3.33 -9.56 -22.50
N PRO A 228 -2.06 -9.85 -22.18
CA PRO A 228 -1.22 -10.64 -23.07
C PRO A 228 -1.90 -11.98 -23.37
N GLU A 229 -1.99 -12.30 -24.66
CA GLU A 229 -2.66 -13.48 -25.22
C GLU A 229 -2.14 -14.84 -24.72
N LYS A 230 -1.19 -14.86 -23.79
CA LYS A 230 -0.70 -16.07 -23.10
C LYS A 230 -1.69 -16.66 -22.11
N GLU A 231 -2.77 -15.98 -21.75
CA GLU A 231 -3.86 -16.57 -20.94
C GLU A 231 -4.99 -17.23 -21.75
N ARG A 232 -4.96 -17.14 -23.09
CA ARG A 232 -5.93 -17.86 -23.94
C ARG A 232 -5.56 -19.33 -24.18
N ALA A 233 -4.34 -19.75 -23.86
CA ALA A 233 -3.85 -21.11 -24.12
C ALA A 233 -4.03 -22.12 -22.97
N PHE A 234 -4.72 -21.78 -21.87
CA PHE A 234 -5.06 -22.73 -20.80
C PHE A 234 -6.53 -23.18 -20.81
N LYS A 235 -7.33 -22.78 -21.81
CA LYS A 235 -8.65 -23.35 -22.05
C LYS A 235 -8.55 -24.42 -23.13
N ASN A 236 -7.92 -25.53 -22.80
CA ASN A 236 -8.19 -26.87 -23.34
C ASN A 236 -7.17 -27.83 -22.74
N ASN A 237 -7.41 -28.23 -21.49
CA ASN A 237 -7.20 -29.61 -21.07
C ASN A 237 -7.91 -29.86 -19.75
N ASN A 238 -8.78 -30.87 -19.77
CA ASN A 238 -9.44 -31.44 -18.61
C ASN A 238 -8.38 -31.96 -17.64
N TYR A 239 -8.21 -31.33 -16.48
CA TYR A 239 -7.87 -32.01 -15.23
C TYR A 239 -8.45 -31.22 -14.05
N SER A 240 -9.20 -31.94 -13.24
CA SER A 240 -9.85 -31.55 -11.99
C SER A 240 -8.84 -31.06 -10.93
N GLY A 241 -9.04 -29.84 -10.45
CA GLY A 241 -8.35 -29.28 -9.29
C GLY A 241 -8.66 -27.79 -9.15
N GLU A 242 -9.57 -27.42 -8.24
CA GLU A 242 -9.97 -26.04 -7.99
C GLU A 242 -8.77 -25.20 -7.49
N ILE A 243 -8.26 -24.30 -8.33
CA ILE A 243 -7.33 -23.22 -7.93
C ILE A 243 -8.12 -21.92 -7.98
N TYR A 244 -8.50 -21.40 -6.82
CA TYR A 244 -9.12 -20.07 -6.71
C TYR A 244 -8.02 -19.00 -6.78
N SER A 245 -8.20 -18.02 -7.67
CA SER A 245 -7.36 -16.82 -7.73
C SER A 245 -7.45 -16.03 -6.42
N ASN A 246 -6.34 -15.40 -6.03
CA ASN A 246 -6.21 -14.51 -4.85
C ASN A 246 -6.98 -13.18 -4.99
N ASP A 247 -7.97 -13.11 -5.88
CA ASP A 247 -8.71 -11.87 -6.13
C ASP A 247 -9.54 -11.49 -4.89
N ILE A 248 -9.46 -10.21 -4.52
CA ILE A 248 -10.27 -9.63 -3.46
C ILE A 248 -11.58 -9.19 -4.09
N LEU A 249 -12.73 -9.56 -3.50
CA LEU A 249 -14.05 -9.11 -3.96
C LEU A 249 -14.10 -7.57 -4.06
N PRO A 250 -14.37 -7.00 -5.25
CA PRO A 250 -14.52 -5.56 -5.41
C PRO A 250 -15.74 -5.05 -4.63
N ILE A 251 -15.50 -4.15 -3.68
CA ILE A 251 -16.54 -3.48 -2.88
C ILE A 251 -16.44 -1.97 -3.13
N GLN A 252 -17.55 -1.36 -3.53
CA GLN A 252 -17.69 0.08 -3.75
C GLN A 252 -18.64 0.66 -2.71
N LEU A 253 -18.37 1.90 -2.27
CA LEU A 253 -19.21 2.64 -1.35
C LEU A 253 -19.95 3.76 -2.08
N ASN A 254 -21.17 4.07 -1.63
CA ASN A 254 -21.96 5.22 -2.04
C ASN A 254 -22.57 5.90 -0.80
N PRO A 255 -22.02 7.06 -0.34
CA PRO A 255 -20.98 7.87 -0.97
C PRO A 255 -19.60 7.18 -0.99
N PRO A 256 -18.69 7.55 -1.92
CA PRO A 256 -17.41 6.87 -2.12
C PRO A 256 -16.36 7.16 -1.03
N SER A 257 -16.50 8.26 -0.28
CA SER A 257 -15.64 8.57 0.86
C SER A 257 -15.96 7.65 2.04
N GLU A 258 -15.00 6.83 2.49
CA GLU A 258 -15.21 5.95 3.65
C GLU A 258 -15.57 6.73 4.92
N LYS A 259 -14.95 7.91 5.12
CA LYS A 259 -15.25 8.78 6.26
C LYS A 259 -16.70 9.26 6.23
N GLU A 260 -17.13 9.80 5.10
CA GLU A 260 -18.51 10.29 4.93
C GLU A 260 -19.52 9.14 5.03
N PHE A 261 -19.21 8.00 4.42
CA PHE A 261 -20.04 6.81 4.51
C PHE A 261 -20.20 6.36 5.96
N LYS A 262 -19.11 6.33 6.75
CA LYS A 262 -19.14 5.97 8.17
C LYS A 262 -19.97 6.95 8.99
N GLU A 263 -19.78 8.25 8.82
CA GLU A 263 -20.56 9.29 9.51
C GLU A 263 -22.06 9.11 9.26
N ARG A 264 -22.45 8.90 7.99
CA ARG A 264 -23.84 8.67 7.61
C ARG A 264 -24.39 7.32 8.09
N LEU A 265 -23.58 6.26 8.08
CA LEU A 265 -23.96 4.94 8.59
C LEU A 265 -24.16 4.97 10.12
N LEU A 266 -23.33 5.72 10.84
CA LEU A 266 -23.45 5.88 12.29
C LEU A 266 -24.76 6.57 12.68
N SER A 267 -25.20 7.54 11.87
CA SER A 267 -26.47 8.26 12.06
C SER A 267 -27.69 7.40 11.67
N SER A 268 -27.69 6.80 10.48
CA SER A 268 -28.85 6.06 9.94
C SER A 268 -28.98 4.62 10.44
N LYS A 269 -27.87 4.03 10.90
CA LYS A 269 -27.72 2.60 11.24
C LYS A 269 -28.21 1.63 10.15
N THR A 270 -28.35 2.09 8.91
CA THR A 270 -28.92 1.32 7.81
C THR A 270 -28.15 1.59 6.52
N ALA A 271 -27.84 0.55 5.76
CA ALA A 271 -27.27 0.65 4.42
C ALA A 271 -27.88 -0.42 3.49
N TYR A 272 -27.66 -0.29 2.19
CA TYR A 272 -28.16 -1.19 1.15
C TYR A 272 -26.99 -1.83 0.44
N ILE A 273 -26.98 -3.15 0.34
CA ILE A 273 -25.92 -3.92 -0.29
C ILE A 273 -26.47 -4.50 -1.59
N THR A 274 -26.00 -3.97 -2.72
CA THR A 274 -26.32 -4.47 -4.06
C THR A 274 -25.19 -5.36 -4.55
N ILE A 275 -25.51 -6.63 -4.78
CA ILE A 275 -24.60 -7.67 -5.27
C ILE A 275 -24.82 -7.81 -6.77
N PHE A 276 -23.76 -7.70 -7.55
CA PHE A 276 -23.76 -7.91 -9.00
C PHE A 276 -23.11 -9.27 -9.28
N TYR A 277 -23.78 -10.10 -10.08
CA TYR A 277 -23.31 -11.42 -10.48
C TYR A 277 -22.78 -11.38 -11.92
N LYS A 278 -21.83 -12.26 -12.24
CA LYS A 278 -21.22 -12.36 -13.58
C LYS A 278 -22.21 -12.72 -14.69
N ASP A 279 -23.39 -13.22 -14.34
CA ASP A 279 -24.47 -13.54 -15.29
C ASP A 279 -25.46 -12.37 -15.49
N GLY A 280 -25.14 -11.18 -14.98
CA GLY A 280 -25.95 -9.97 -15.10
C GLY A 280 -27.07 -9.85 -14.07
N ARG A 281 -27.27 -10.86 -13.21
CA ARG A 281 -28.24 -10.74 -12.11
C ARG A 281 -27.77 -9.71 -11.08
N THR A 282 -28.72 -9.06 -10.42
CA THR A 282 -28.46 -8.17 -9.29
C THR A 282 -29.36 -8.55 -8.11
N ARG A 283 -28.82 -8.40 -6.88
CA ARG A 283 -29.58 -8.64 -5.65
C ARG A 283 -29.27 -7.55 -4.63
N GLN A 284 -30.30 -6.84 -4.18
CA GLN A 284 -30.18 -5.88 -3.09
C GLN A 284 -30.57 -6.54 -1.75
N LYS A 285 -29.83 -6.25 -0.68
CA LYS A 285 -30.12 -6.63 0.70
C LYS A 285 -29.99 -5.41 1.61
N VAL A 286 -30.86 -5.27 2.60
CA VAL A 286 -30.71 -4.24 3.64
C VAL A 286 -29.69 -4.71 4.68
N TRP A 287 -28.78 -3.83 5.06
CA TRP A 287 -27.85 -3.99 6.17
C TRP A 287 -28.28 -3.11 7.34
N ASN A 288 -28.82 -3.76 8.38
CA ASN A 288 -29.07 -3.13 9.68
C ASN A 288 -27.77 -3.16 10.50
N ALA A 289 -27.15 -2.00 10.68
CA ALA A 289 -25.84 -1.79 11.30
C ALA A 289 -25.95 -1.34 12.77
N ASN A 290 -26.91 -1.88 13.53
CA ASN A 290 -27.21 -1.47 14.91
C ASN A 290 -26.03 -1.56 15.88
N ARG A 291 -25.06 -2.46 15.60
CA ARG A 291 -23.85 -2.67 16.41
C ARG A 291 -22.63 -1.87 15.90
N PHE A 292 -22.79 -1.11 14.81
CA PHE A 292 -21.72 -0.32 14.22
C PHE A 292 -21.48 0.95 15.04
N ASN A 293 -20.23 1.17 15.44
CA ASN A 293 -19.76 2.29 16.25
C ASN A 293 -18.50 2.93 15.61
N GLU A 294 -17.99 4.03 16.19
CA GLU A 294 -16.86 4.78 15.62
C GLU A 294 -15.59 3.93 15.42
N SER A 295 -15.34 2.97 16.31
CA SER A 295 -14.21 2.05 16.23
C SER A 295 -14.43 0.86 15.27
N SER A 296 -15.60 0.76 14.64
CA SER A 296 -15.92 -0.34 13.73
C SER A 296 -15.21 -0.19 12.36
N HIS A 297 -14.55 -1.26 11.92
CA HIS A 297 -14.01 -1.35 10.56
C HIS A 297 -15.12 -1.60 9.53
N LEU A 298 -15.40 -0.62 8.66
CA LEU A 298 -16.47 -0.68 7.66
C LEU A 298 -16.28 -1.85 6.69
N LEU A 299 -15.17 -1.85 5.95
CA LEU A 299 -14.88 -2.90 4.97
C LEU A 299 -14.69 -4.28 5.62
N GLY A 300 -14.17 -4.33 6.85
CA GLY A 300 -14.08 -5.57 7.63
C GLY A 300 -15.46 -6.19 7.92
N ASN A 301 -16.43 -5.37 8.31
CA ASN A 301 -17.81 -5.83 8.54
C ASN A 301 -18.51 -6.29 7.26
N ILE A 302 -18.22 -5.66 6.12
CA ILE A 302 -18.79 -6.09 4.85
C ILE A 302 -18.15 -7.42 4.42
N ARG A 303 -16.81 -7.52 4.46
CA ARG A 303 -16.07 -8.72 4.04
C ARG A 303 -16.30 -9.95 4.93
N SER A 304 -16.67 -9.77 6.19
CA SER A 304 -16.94 -10.89 7.11
C SER A 304 -18.21 -11.67 6.79
N ARG A 305 -19.07 -11.15 5.89
CA ARG A 305 -20.30 -11.80 5.43
C ARG A 305 -19.99 -13.12 4.72
N PRO A 306 -20.72 -14.22 5.00
CA PRO A 306 -20.44 -15.53 4.41
C PRO A 306 -20.29 -15.52 2.90
N ASP A 307 -21.20 -14.82 2.20
CA ASP A 307 -21.22 -14.70 0.73
C ASP A 307 -19.97 -14.00 0.16
N PHE A 308 -19.27 -13.17 0.95
CA PHE A 308 -18.20 -12.27 0.49
C PHE A 308 -16.79 -12.72 0.89
N ARG A 309 -16.69 -13.79 1.68
CA ARG A 309 -15.41 -14.37 2.08
C ARG A 309 -14.69 -14.98 0.88
N ASN A 310 -13.36 -15.01 0.94
CA ASN A 310 -12.54 -15.62 -0.10
C ASN A 310 -12.97 -17.10 -0.32
N GLY A 311 -13.08 -17.49 -1.58
CA GLY A 311 -13.61 -18.78 -2.03
C GLY A 311 -15.14 -18.81 -2.21
N ASN A 312 -15.91 -18.09 -1.39
CA ASN A 312 -17.37 -18.13 -1.46
C ASN A 312 -17.93 -17.21 -2.55
N TRP A 313 -17.42 -15.99 -2.66
CA TRP A 313 -17.92 -15.03 -3.64
C TRP A 313 -17.62 -15.49 -5.09
N GLN A 314 -16.51 -16.20 -5.29
CA GLN A 314 -16.15 -16.83 -6.55
C GLN A 314 -17.10 -17.97 -6.90
N LYS A 315 -17.42 -18.86 -5.94
CA LYS A 315 -18.40 -19.94 -6.11
C LYS A 315 -19.79 -19.41 -6.47
N LEU A 316 -20.17 -18.30 -5.84
CA LEU A 316 -21.44 -17.62 -6.11
C LEU A 316 -21.43 -16.80 -7.41
N LYS A 317 -20.30 -16.74 -8.13
CA LYS A 317 -20.11 -15.92 -9.34
C LYS A 317 -20.44 -14.45 -9.11
N ILE A 318 -20.14 -13.93 -7.93
CA ILE A 318 -20.26 -12.49 -7.63
C ILE A 318 -19.16 -11.77 -8.42
N GLU A 319 -19.50 -10.65 -9.04
CA GLU A 319 -18.58 -9.80 -9.78
C GLU A 319 -18.12 -8.62 -8.92
N LYS A 320 -19.07 -7.92 -8.28
CA LYS A 320 -18.80 -6.78 -7.40
C LYS A 320 -19.96 -6.55 -6.43
N VAL A 321 -19.69 -5.75 -5.40
CA VAL A 321 -20.68 -5.30 -4.41
C VAL A 321 -20.67 -3.78 -4.31
N LEU A 322 -21.84 -3.16 -4.38
CA LEU A 322 -22.05 -1.75 -4.05
C LEU A 322 -22.76 -1.66 -2.69
N VAL A 323 -22.22 -0.85 -1.79
CA VAL A 323 -22.86 -0.56 -0.50
C VAL A 323 -23.26 0.91 -0.49
N SER A 324 -24.55 1.19 -0.33
CA SER A 324 -25.12 2.53 -0.43
C SER A 324 -25.84 2.93 0.85
N ILE A 325 -25.74 4.20 1.27
CA ILE A 325 -26.61 4.77 2.33
C ILE A 325 -27.98 5.16 1.75
N TYR A 326 -28.03 5.44 0.46
CA TYR A 326 -29.25 5.76 -0.26
C TYR A 326 -29.91 4.46 -0.75
N LYS A 327 -31.24 4.42 -0.71
CA LYS A 327 -32.03 3.26 -1.15
C LYS A 327 -31.92 3.04 -2.65
#